data_AF-B3SF47-F1
#
_entry.id   AF-B3SF47-F1
#
_cell.length_a   1.000
_cell.length_b   1.000
_cell.length_c   1.000
_cell.angle_alpha   90.00
_cell.angle_beta   90.00
_cell.angle_gamma   90.00
#
_symmetry.space_group_name_H-M   'P 1'
#
loop_
_entity.id
_entity.type
_entity.pdbx_description
1 polymer ?
#
loop_
_entity_poly.entity_id
_entity_poly.type
_entity_poly.pdbx_seq_one_letter_code
_entity_poly.pdbx_strand_id
1 'polypeptide(L)' 'VCRGSLGSAAVASRNLSTGNIQFASAGTAEISSIIEEKILGQDDKIELEETGRVLSIGDGIARVFGLKNIQAEEM' A
#
# COMPACT_ATOMS: atom_id res chain seq x y z
N VAL A 1 7.40 50.38 -25.52
CA VAL A 1 6.13 49.63 -25.72
C VAL A 1 6.45 48.54 -26.73
N CYS A 2 6.53 47.22 -26.48
CA CYS A 2 6.40 46.29 -25.34
C CYS A 2 7.46 45.19 -25.64
N ARG A 3 8.46 44.94 -24.79
CA ARG A 3 8.50 43.89 -23.77
C ARG A 3 7.78 42.59 -24.19
N GLY A 4 8.57 41.58 -24.54
CA GLY A 4 8.13 40.20 -24.73
C GLY A 4 9.35 39.29 -24.75
N SER A 5 9.81 38.93 -23.55
CA SER A 5 10.97 38.09 -23.29
C SER A 5 10.91 36.77 -24.08
N LEU A 6 11.98 36.48 -24.82
CA LEU A 6 12.34 35.14 -25.26
C LEU A 6 12.52 34.28 -24.00
N GLY A 7 11.43 33.65 -23.55
CA GLY A 7 11.48 32.60 -22.56
C GLY A 7 12.15 31.39 -23.18
N SER A 8 13.48 31.40 -23.23
CA SER A 8 14.28 30.19 -23.40
C SER A 8 14.00 29.33 -22.17
N ALA A 9 12.93 28.54 -22.23
CA ALA A 9 12.76 27.42 -21.34
C ALA A 9 13.85 26.44 -21.74
N ALA A 10 15.04 26.61 -21.15
CA ALA A 10 16.06 25.59 -21.14
C ALA A 10 15.41 24.35 -20.54
N VAL A 11 14.95 23.46 -21.41
CA VAL A 11 14.63 22.08 -21.06
C VAL A 11 15.94 21.50 -20.56
N ALA A 12 16.11 21.57 -19.24
CA ALA A 12 17.23 20.94 -18.58
C ALA A 12 17.12 19.45 -18.88
N SER A 13 18.03 18.95 -19.71
CA SER A 13 18.26 17.53 -19.92
C SER A 13 18.62 16.92 -18.57
N ARG A 14 17.62 16.42 -17.85
CA ARG A 14 17.82 15.65 -16.63
C ARG A 14 18.55 14.38 -17.04
N ASN A 15 19.81 14.27 -16.66
CA ASN A 15 20.57 13.02 -16.78
C ASN A 15 19.98 12.03 -15.76
N LEU A 16 18.93 11.32 -16.18
CA LEU A 16 18.36 10.20 -15.43
C LEU A 16 19.37 9.06 -15.51
N SER A 17 20.28 9.00 -14.54
CA SER A 17 20.98 7.77 -14.25
C SER A 17 19.97 6.82 -13.60
N THR A 18 19.21 6.09 -14.42
CA THR A 18 18.65 4.81 -13.99
C THR A 18 19.84 3.91 -13.73
N GLY A 19 20.26 3.84 -12.47
CA GLY A 19 21.24 2.86 -12.02
C GLY A 19 20.85 1.48 -12.51
N ASN A 20 21.85 0.70 -12.92
CA ASN A 20 21.67 -0.66 -13.37
C ASN A 20 20.99 -1.45 -12.24
N ILE A 21 19.70 -1.77 -12.39
CA ILE A 21 19.07 -2.77 -11.53
C ILE A 21 19.60 -4.12 -12.02
N GLN A 22 20.75 -4.53 -11.48
CA GLN A 22 21.30 -5.87 -11.69
C GLN A 22 20.49 -6.90 -10.92
N PHE A 23 19.26 -7.18 -11.37
CA PHE A 23 18.64 -8.46 -11.06
C PHE A 23 19.24 -9.48 -12.03
N ALA A 24 20.30 -10.14 -11.57
CA ALA A 24 20.91 -11.24 -12.29
C ALA A 24 19.84 -12.28 -12.63
N SER A 25 19.79 -12.64 -13.90
CA SER A 25 18.74 -13.35 -14.64
C SER A 25 18.56 -14.83 -14.28
N ALA A 26 18.95 -15.23 -13.07
CA ALA A 26 18.71 -16.55 -12.50
C ALA A 26 18.20 -16.35 -11.07
N GLY A 27 16.89 -16.17 -10.94
CA GLY A 27 16.24 -16.05 -9.64
C GLY A 27 15.09 -15.06 -9.58
N THR A 28 14.87 -14.20 -10.57
CA THR A 28 13.74 -13.23 -10.52
C THR A 28 12.38 -13.93 -10.42
N ALA A 29 12.18 -15.04 -11.13
CA ALA A 29 10.94 -15.80 -11.08
C ALA A 29 10.75 -16.49 -9.71
N GLU A 30 11.78 -17.14 -9.18
CA GLU A 30 11.72 -17.82 -7.88
C GLU A 30 11.54 -16.81 -6.75
N ILE A 31 12.24 -15.69 -6.82
CA ILE A 31 12.11 -14.60 -5.84
C ILE A 31 10.72 -13.95 -5.95
N SER A 32 10.14 -13.79 -7.15
CA SER A 32 8.76 -13.33 -7.32
C SER A 32 7.77 -14.29 -6.66
N SER A 33 7.88 -15.60 -6.94
CA SER A 33 7.02 -16.62 -6.35
C SER A 33 7.16 -16.69 -4.83
N ILE A 34 8.37 -16.54 -4.28
CA ILE A 34 8.59 -16.47 -2.83
C ILE A 34 7.94 -15.22 -2.22
N ILE A 35 8.00 -14.07 -2.90
CA ILE A 35 7.37 -12.84 -2.42
C ILE A 35 5.85 -12.98 -2.49
N GLU A 36 5.30 -13.52 -3.57
CA GLU A 36 3.87 -13.80 -3.73
C GLU A 36 3.36 -14.78 -2.66
N GLU A 37 4.09 -15.87 -2.43
CA GLU A 37 3.78 -16.86 -1.39
C GLU A 37 3.83 -16.24 0.02
N LYS A 38 4.80 -15.36 0.29
CA LYS A 38 4.88 -14.64 1.57
C LYS A 38 3.75 -13.63 1.77
N ILE A 39 3.27 -13.00 0.71
CA ILE A 39 2.14 -12.06 0.77
C ILE A 39 0.83 -12.83 0.95
N LEU A 40 0.62 -13.92 0.21
CA LEU A 40 -0.58 -14.77 0.31
C LEU A 40 -0.63 -15.58 1.60
N GLY A 41 0.54 -16.01 2.12
CA GLY A 41 0.68 -16.74 3.37
C GLY A 41 0.74 -15.84 4.61
N GLN A 42 0.65 -14.52 4.45
CA GLN A 42 0.48 -13.61 5.56
C GLN A 42 -0.94 -13.78 6.10
N ASP A 43 -1.08 -14.59 7.14
CA ASP A 43 -2.34 -14.82 7.84
C ASP A 43 -2.86 -13.49 8.41
N ASP A 44 -3.90 -12.90 7.81
CA ASP A 44 -4.64 -11.72 8.33
C ASP A 44 -5.29 -11.97 9.72
N LYS A 45 -5.07 -13.16 10.30
CA LYS A 45 -5.63 -13.59 11.58
C LYS A 45 -5.24 -12.65 12.73
N ILE A 46 -4.08 -12.00 12.67
CA ILE A 46 -3.64 -11.05 13.70
C ILE A 46 -4.49 -9.77 13.64
N GLU A 47 -4.75 -9.24 12.44
CA GLU A 47 -5.54 -8.00 12.30
C GLU A 47 -7.02 -8.21 12.69
N LEU A 48 -7.58 -9.41 12.48
CA LEU A 48 -8.97 -9.72 12.82
C LEU A 48 -9.27 -9.85 14.32
N GLU A 49 -8.26 -9.98 15.18
CA GLU A 49 -8.47 -10.07 16.64
C GLU A 49 -8.87 -8.71 17.23
N GLU A 50 -8.32 -7.61 16.68
CA GLU A 50 -8.53 -6.22 17.13
C GLU A 50 -9.37 -5.41 16.13
N THR A 51 -9.53 -5.89 14.89
CA THR A 51 -10.35 -5.23 13.86
C THR A 51 -11.64 -6.02 13.62
N GLY A 52 -12.75 -5.30 13.44
CA GLY A 52 -14.05 -5.87 13.12
C GLY A 52 -14.65 -5.30 11.85
N ARG A 53 -15.53 -6.08 11.21
CA ARG A 53 -16.36 -5.63 10.09
C ARG A 53 -17.78 -5.40 10.56
N VAL A 54 -18.33 -4.22 10.29
CA VAL A 54 -19.73 -3.90 10.59
C VAL A 54 -20.64 -4.68 9.64
N LEU A 55 -21.57 -5.45 10.22
CA LEU A 55 -22.59 -6.19 9.49
C LEU A 55 -23.83 -5.32 9.25
N SER A 56 -24.27 -4.58 10.28
CA SER A 56 -25.46 -3.73 10.20
C SER A 56 -25.48 -2.67 11.28
N ILE A 57 -26.18 -1.56 11.02
CA ILE A 57 -26.39 -0.45 11.95
C ILE A 57 -27.89 -0.16 12.03
N GLY A 58 -28.44 0.06 13.22
CA GLY A 58 -29.83 0.48 13.42
C GLY A 58 -30.07 0.96 14.85
N ASP A 59 -30.88 2.01 15.01
CA ASP A 59 -31.24 2.60 16.32
C ASP A 59 -30.03 2.90 17.24
N GLY A 60 -28.93 3.37 16.65
CA GLY A 60 -27.68 3.63 17.38
C GLY A 60 -26.88 2.39 17.78
N ILE A 61 -27.32 1.19 17.40
CA ILE A 61 -26.66 -0.09 17.71
C ILE A 61 -26.02 -0.65 16.43
N ALA A 62 -24.73 -1.00 16.52
CA ALA A 62 -24.01 -1.69 15.45
C ALA A 62 -23.82 -3.17 15.80
N ARG A 63 -23.97 -4.04 14.80
CA ARG A 63 -23.55 -5.45 14.87
C ARG A 63 -22.24 -5.60 14.13
N VAL A 64 -21.19 -6.02 14.82
CA VAL A 64 -19.83 -6.13 14.29
C VAL A 64 -19.35 -7.57 14.42
N PHE A 65 -18.72 -8.10 13.38
CA PHE A 65 -18.06 -9.40 13.37
C PHE A 65 -16.54 -9.21 13.49
N GLY A 66 -15.87 -10.01 14.32
CA GLY A 66 -14.46 -9.84 14.66
C GLY A 66 -14.30 -9.35 16.09
N LEU A 67 -13.36 -8.44 16.35
CA LEU A 67 -13.13 -7.81 17.66
C LEU A 67 -13.07 -8.84 18.80
N LYS A 68 -12.30 -9.92 18.65
CA LYS A 68 -12.31 -11.03 19.61
C LYS A 68 -11.79 -10.65 20.99
N ASN A 69 -10.94 -9.63 21.08
CA ASN A 69 -10.34 -9.17 22.32
C ASN A 69 -11.05 -7.95 22.93
N ILE A 70 -12.18 -7.50 22.35
CA ILE A 70 -12.90 -6.34 22.87
C ILE A 70 -13.56 -6.66 24.21
N GLN A 71 -13.47 -5.72 25.15
CA GLN A 71 -14.13 -5.82 26.45
C GLN A 71 -15.49 -5.12 26.43
N ALA A 72 -16.36 -5.51 27.37
CA ALA A 72 -17.59 -4.75 27.58
C ALA A 72 -17.23 -3.31 27.99
N GLU A 73 -17.93 -2.32 27.41
CA GLU A 73 -17.71 -0.88 27.65
C GLU A 73 -16.39 -0.29 27.11
N GLU A 74 -15.69 -1.00 26.21
CA GLU A 74 -14.58 -0.44 25.43
C GLU A 74 -15.11 0.44 24.27
N MET A 75 -14.43 1.55 23.95
CA MET A 75 -14.88 2.57 22.98
C MET A 75 -13.92 2.73 21.80
#